data_AF-A0A838EVL7-F1
#
_entry.id   AF-A0A838EVL7-F1
#
_cell.length_a   1.000
_cell.length_b   1.000
_cell.length_c   1.000
_cell.angle_alpha   90.00
_cell.angle_beta   90.00
_cell.angle_gamma   90.00
#
_symmetry.space_group_name_H-M   'P 1'
#
loop_
_entity.id
_entity.type
_entity.pdbx_description
1 polymer ?
#
loop_
_entity_poly.entity_id
_entity_poly.type
_entity_poly.pdbx_seq_one_letter_code
_entity_poly.pdbx_strand_id
1 'polypeptide(L)'
;MQIRVSVCSATSGNIERGYGLLYSGLQADPLKGEGAGCSAFAVSFLRVGGLMEAFTKEWQNIIDVPSRFVGGPLTGNKVSIFKLLSRPGAKWSAKENHIHLEAWNPEKMLDWVNQTHASVSSGEVMEGYGVTLDSVGDSNHVTIDLSERATPAGPIWL
;
A
#
# COMPACT_ATOMS: atom_id res chain seq x y z
N MET A 1 9.23 -8.26 -19.66
CA MET A 1 9.72 -7.93 -18.29
C MET A 1 8.94 -8.79 -17.31
N GLN A 2 9.50 -9.24 -16.20
CA GLN A 2 8.74 -9.98 -15.17
C GLN A 2 8.85 -9.24 -13.84
N ILE A 3 7.73 -9.11 -13.13
CA ILE A 3 7.70 -8.54 -11.77
C ILE A 3 7.33 -9.67 -10.82
N ARG A 4 8.24 -9.99 -9.90
CA ARG A 4 7.99 -10.93 -8.82
C ARG A 4 7.60 -10.17 -7.57
N VAL A 5 6.40 -10.43 -7.07
CA VAL A 5 5.92 -9.93 -5.79
C VAL A 5 6.09 -11.05 -4.77
N SER A 6 6.98 -10.82 -3.81
CA SER A 6 7.29 -11.74 -2.72
C SER A 6 6.98 -11.02 -1.42
N VAL A 7 6.13 -11.61 -0.58
CA VAL A 7 5.90 -11.10 0.77
C VAL A 7 6.21 -12.22 1.76
N CYS A 8 7.22 -12.01 2.60
CA CYS A 8 7.50 -12.91 3.71
C CYS A 8 6.43 -12.71 4.78
N SER A 9 5.86 -13.81 5.26
CA SER A 9 5.03 -13.79 6.47
C SER A 9 5.93 -13.50 7.67
N ALA A 10 6.13 -12.20 7.96
CA ALA A 10 6.59 -11.81 9.27
C ALA A 10 5.41 -11.99 10.22
N THR A 11 5.55 -12.88 11.20
CA THR A 11 4.56 -13.18 12.25
C THR A 11 3.75 -11.93 12.59
N SER A 12 2.47 -11.97 12.25
CA SER A 12 1.48 -10.92 12.48
C SER A 12 1.50 -10.50 13.95
N GLY A 13 2.24 -9.44 14.24
CA GLY A 13 2.29 -8.85 15.57
C GLY A 13 0.94 -8.19 15.87
N ASN A 14 0.16 -8.82 16.76
CA ASN A 14 -1.05 -8.32 17.43
C ASN A 14 -1.76 -7.12 16.75
N ILE A 15 -2.67 -7.45 15.83
CA ILE A 15 -3.60 -6.52 15.16
C ILE A 15 -4.48 -5.74 16.17
N GLU A 16 -4.63 -6.25 17.40
CA GLU A 16 -5.43 -5.63 18.47
C GLU A 16 -5.03 -4.19 18.82
N ARG A 17 -3.80 -3.77 18.52
CA ARG A 17 -3.30 -2.42 18.83
C ARG A 17 -3.42 -1.43 17.67
N GLY A 18 -3.94 -1.85 16.51
CA GLY A 18 -4.17 -0.97 15.36
C GLY A 18 -2.92 -0.51 14.60
N TYR A 19 -1.75 -1.11 14.86
CA TYR A 19 -0.51 -0.74 14.17
C TYR A 19 -0.51 -1.08 12.67
N GLY A 20 -1.31 -2.07 12.23
CA GLY A 20 -1.55 -2.37 10.81
C GLY A 20 -2.38 -1.30 10.07
N LEU A 21 -3.06 -0.41 10.82
CA LEU A 21 -3.89 0.66 10.24
C LEU A 21 -3.08 1.92 9.91
N LEU A 22 -1.84 2.03 10.38
CA LEU A 22 -1.03 3.25 10.27
C LEU A 22 0.43 2.90 9.99
N TYR A 23 0.72 2.45 8.77
CA TYR A 23 2.09 2.28 8.31
C TYR A 23 2.73 3.64 7.99
N SER A 24 3.82 3.97 8.68
CA SER A 24 4.47 5.29 8.65
C SER A 24 5.42 5.43 7.45
N GLY A 25 4.80 5.58 6.27
CA GLY A 25 5.42 6.02 5.02
C GLY A 25 4.42 6.86 4.22
N LEU A 26 3.55 7.59 4.94
CA LEU A 26 2.41 8.30 4.38
C LEU A 26 2.88 9.31 3.32
N GLN A 27 2.43 9.09 2.09
CA GLN A 27 2.62 9.97 0.91
C GLN A 27 4.04 10.12 0.35
N ALA A 28 5.03 9.35 0.78
CA ALA A 28 6.33 9.40 0.12
C ALA A 28 6.29 8.72 -1.25
N ASP A 29 6.72 9.44 -2.29
CA ASP A 29 6.89 8.92 -3.65
C ASP A 29 8.37 8.60 -3.95
N PRO A 30 8.75 7.30 -3.93
CA PRO A 30 10.12 6.92 -4.23
C PRO A 30 10.61 7.36 -5.61
N LEU A 31 9.75 7.51 -6.64
CA LEU A 31 10.24 7.98 -7.94
C LEU A 31 10.61 9.47 -7.94
N LYS A 32 10.22 10.22 -6.90
CA LYS A 32 10.60 11.63 -6.70
C LYS A 32 11.76 11.79 -5.70
N GLY A 33 12.39 10.68 -5.29
CA GLY A 33 13.44 10.70 -4.27
C GLY A 33 12.92 10.99 -2.85
N GLU A 34 11.61 10.93 -2.63
CA GLU A 34 11.03 11.05 -1.30
C GLU A 34 11.26 9.71 -0.57
N GLY A 35 11.91 9.75 0.59
CA GLY A 35 12.30 8.54 1.33
C GLY A 35 11.11 7.62 1.57
N ALA A 36 11.25 6.33 1.23
CA ALA A 36 10.10 5.43 1.11
C ALA A 36 10.06 4.36 2.21
N GLY A 37 8.85 4.05 2.69
CA GLY A 37 8.57 2.76 3.32
C GLY A 37 8.65 1.63 2.30
N CYS A 38 8.86 0.38 2.75
CA CYS A 38 9.06 -0.76 1.85
C CYS A 38 7.89 -0.98 0.86
N SER A 39 6.65 -0.69 1.27
CA SER A 39 5.46 -0.80 0.41
C SER A 39 5.42 0.25 -0.69
N ALA A 40 5.76 1.51 -0.40
CA ALA A 40 5.82 2.57 -1.41
C ALA A 40 6.91 2.28 -2.45
N PHE A 41 8.05 1.74 -2.02
CA PHE A 41 9.11 1.31 -2.91
C PHE A 41 8.65 0.18 -3.84
N ALA A 42 7.99 -0.87 -3.32
CA ALA A 42 7.45 -1.96 -4.14
C ALA A 42 6.45 -1.45 -5.19
N VAL A 43 5.58 -0.53 -4.81
CA VAL A 43 4.57 0.06 -5.71
C VAL A 43 5.21 0.90 -6.82
N SER A 44 6.37 1.50 -6.58
CA SER A 44 7.07 2.25 -7.63
C SER A 44 7.43 1.39 -8.85
N PHE A 45 7.77 0.10 -8.64
CA PHE A 45 8.02 -0.85 -9.74
C PHE A 45 6.74 -1.19 -10.51
N LEU A 46 5.61 -1.31 -9.81
CA LEU A 46 4.31 -1.50 -10.46
C LEU A 46 3.91 -0.26 -11.28
N ARG A 47 4.25 0.93 -10.80
CA ARG A 47 4.03 2.18 -11.52
C ARG A 47 4.81 2.24 -12.81
N VAL A 48 6.09 1.89 -12.76
CA VAL A 48 6.92 1.76 -13.97
C VAL A 48 6.35 0.68 -14.89
N GLY A 49 5.90 -0.46 -14.36
CA GLY A 49 5.27 -1.54 -15.15
C GLY A 49 3.87 -1.23 -15.70
N GLY A 50 3.30 -0.05 -15.42
CA GLY A 50 1.95 0.32 -15.85
C GLY A 50 0.86 -0.55 -15.23
N LEU A 51 1.07 -1.09 -14.03
CA LEU A 51 0.17 -2.02 -13.35
C LEU A 51 -0.67 -1.36 -12.24
N MET A 52 -0.54 -0.05 -12.04
CA MET A 52 -1.16 0.65 -10.90
C MET A 52 -2.67 0.47 -10.84
N GLU A 53 -3.36 0.55 -11.97
CA GLU A 53 -4.82 0.50 -11.99
C GLU A 53 -5.37 -0.81 -11.40
N ALA A 54 -4.68 -1.93 -11.60
CA ALA A 54 -5.07 -3.23 -11.07
C ALA A 54 -4.91 -3.30 -9.52
N PHE A 55 -3.91 -2.64 -8.96
CA PHE A 55 -3.51 -2.83 -7.55
C PHE A 55 -3.91 -1.69 -6.62
N THR A 56 -4.24 -0.51 -7.16
CA THR A 56 -4.50 0.70 -6.37
C THR A 56 -5.63 0.49 -5.36
N LYS A 57 -6.77 -0.09 -5.80
CA LYS A 57 -7.92 -0.32 -4.90
C LYS A 57 -7.65 -1.38 -3.84
N GLU A 58 -6.88 -2.40 -4.20
CA GLU A 58 -6.66 -3.56 -3.34
C GLU A 58 -5.59 -3.28 -2.28
N TRP A 59 -4.55 -2.49 -2.61
CA TRP A 59 -3.37 -2.33 -1.76
C TRP A 59 -3.34 -1.00 -1.00
N GLN A 60 -4.19 -0.03 -1.33
CA GLN A 60 -4.28 1.23 -0.61
C GLN A 60 -5.23 1.18 0.58
N ASN A 61 -4.86 1.87 1.64
CA ASN A 61 -5.77 2.34 2.67
C ASN A 61 -6.03 3.83 2.48
N ILE A 62 -7.30 4.21 2.70
CA ILE A 62 -7.70 5.60 2.84
C ILE A 62 -7.96 5.82 4.32
N ILE A 63 -7.23 6.77 4.90
CA ILE A 63 -7.39 7.17 6.29
C ILE A 63 -7.96 8.59 6.27
N ASP A 64 -9.15 8.73 6.85
CA ASP A 64 -9.78 10.03 7.02
C ASP A 64 -9.21 10.71 8.26
N VAL A 65 -8.42 11.76 8.05
CA VAL A 65 -7.87 12.56 9.14
C VAL A 65 -8.73 13.80 9.34
N PRO A 66 -9.37 13.98 10.51
CA PRO A 66 -10.14 15.17 10.80
C PRO A 66 -9.33 16.45 10.61
N SER A 67 -9.88 17.42 9.88
CA SER A 67 -9.22 18.70 9.53
C SER A 67 -8.74 19.48 10.77
N ARG A 68 -9.40 19.28 11.92
CA ARG A 68 -9.05 19.89 13.21
C ARG A 68 -7.71 19.42 13.79
N PHE A 69 -7.19 18.29 13.30
CA PHE A 69 -5.90 17.69 13.67
C PHE A 69 -4.84 17.87 12.58
N VAL A 70 -5.19 18.49 11.46
CA VAL A 70 -4.22 18.86 10.42
C VAL A 70 -3.70 20.25 10.71
N GLY A 71 -2.39 20.36 10.99
CA GLY A 71 -1.69 21.63 11.19
C GLY A 71 -1.18 22.24 9.87
N GLY A 72 -0.57 23.43 9.93
CA GLY A 72 -0.01 24.12 8.75
C GLY A 72 1.11 23.33 8.04
N PRO A 73 1.45 23.59 6.76
CA PRO A 73 1.03 24.68 5.84
C PRO A 73 -0.36 24.52 5.19
N LEU A 74 -0.99 23.35 5.32
CA LEU A 74 -2.22 23.01 4.58
C LEU A 74 -3.47 23.72 5.09
N THR A 75 -3.57 23.96 6.40
CA THR A 75 -4.80 24.53 7.03
C THR A 75 -4.54 25.82 7.83
N GLY A 76 -3.28 26.20 8.03
CA GLY A 76 -2.89 27.30 8.93
C GLY A 76 -3.18 27.04 10.43
N ASN A 77 -3.73 25.88 10.78
CA ASN A 77 -4.08 25.54 12.17
C ASN A 77 -2.83 25.19 12.99
N LYS A 78 -2.82 25.59 14.27
CA LYS A 78 -1.88 25.06 15.27
C LYS A 78 -2.58 23.99 16.10
N VAL A 79 -2.08 22.76 16.02
CA VAL A 79 -2.61 21.64 16.79
C VAL A 79 -1.85 21.53 18.11
N SER A 80 -2.53 21.85 19.22
CA SER A 80 -1.95 21.71 20.57
C SER A 80 -1.89 20.24 20.99
N ILE A 81 -0.81 19.85 21.66
CA ILE A 81 -0.63 18.50 22.22
C ILE A 81 -1.76 18.15 23.20
N PHE A 82 -2.25 19.13 23.98
CA PHE A 82 -3.40 18.95 24.88
C PHE A 82 -4.70 18.61 24.14
N LYS A 83 -4.86 19.07 22.90
CA LYS A 83 -6.02 18.77 22.05
C LYS A 83 -6.00 17.32 21.55
N LEU A 84 -4.81 16.74 21.38
CA LEU A 84 -4.63 15.32 21.01
C LEU A 84 -4.90 14.41 22.21
N LEU A 85 -4.42 14.81 23.40
CA LEU A 85 -4.54 14.01 24.63
C LEU A 85 -5.92 14.07 25.28
N SER A 86 -6.71 15.12 25.03
CA SER A 86 -8.03 15.29 25.67
C SER A 86 -9.13 14.39 25.10
N ARG A 87 -8.86 13.64 24.02
CA ARG A 87 -9.82 12.71 23.41
C ARG A 87 -9.17 11.39 22.96
N PRO A 88 -8.66 10.57 23.90
CA PRO A 88 -8.21 9.23 23.59
C PRO A 88 -9.39 8.43 23.03
N GLY A 89 -9.26 7.90 21.81
CA GLY A 89 -10.33 7.12 21.17
C GLY A 89 -11.49 7.94 20.58
N ALA A 90 -11.29 9.24 20.27
CA ALA A 90 -12.20 9.93 19.36
C ALA A 90 -12.39 9.03 18.12
N LYS A 91 -13.64 8.64 17.80
CA LYS A 91 -13.91 7.89 16.57
C LYS A 91 -13.34 8.69 15.41
N TRP A 92 -12.20 8.25 14.87
CA TRP A 92 -11.45 8.97 13.83
C TRP A 92 -12.24 9.15 12.53
N SER A 93 -13.46 8.60 12.45
CA SER A 93 -14.37 8.62 11.30
C SER A 93 -15.71 9.34 11.53
N ALA A 94 -15.93 10.04 12.65
CA ALA A 94 -17.26 10.58 12.95
C ALA A 94 -17.56 11.91 12.25
N LYS A 95 -18.29 11.87 11.12
CA LYS A 95 -19.09 12.95 10.48
C LYS A 95 -18.50 14.37 10.44
N GLU A 96 -17.18 14.51 10.54
CA GLU A 96 -16.51 15.80 10.52
C GLU A 96 -15.69 15.98 9.24
N ASN A 97 -15.41 17.23 8.88
CA ASN A 97 -14.56 17.53 7.72
C ASN A 97 -13.19 16.86 7.89
N HIS A 98 -12.81 16.03 6.93
CA HIS A 98 -11.59 15.23 6.93
C HIS A 98 -10.78 15.47 5.67
N ILE A 99 -9.49 15.17 5.76
CA ILE A 99 -8.58 15.08 4.63
C ILE A 99 -8.27 13.59 4.44
N HIS A 100 -8.41 13.12 3.20
CA HIS A 100 -8.06 11.76 2.83
C HIS A 100 -6.54 11.62 2.75
N LEU A 101 -5.98 10.74 3.58
CA LEU A 101 -4.59 10.32 3.47
C LEU A 101 -4.56 8.92 2.86
N GLU A 102 -4.00 8.85 1.66
CA GLU A 102 -3.75 7.60 0.96
C GLU A 102 -2.40 7.03 1.39
N ALA A 103 -2.38 5.76 1.76
CA ALA A 103 -1.16 5.05 2.13
C ALA A 103 -1.18 3.60 1.61
N TRP A 104 -0.01 3.11 1.21
CA TRP A 104 0.18 1.73 0.80
C TRP A 104 0.23 0.81 2.00
N ASN A 105 -0.67 -0.17 2.07
CA ASN A 105 -0.78 -1.09 3.19
C ASN A 105 -0.11 -2.45 2.89
N PRO A 106 1.02 -2.78 3.54
CA PRO A 106 1.68 -4.08 3.36
C PRO A 106 0.78 -5.29 3.70
N GLU A 107 -0.13 -5.16 4.66
CA GLU A 107 -1.03 -6.27 5.05
C GLU A 107 -1.99 -6.60 3.90
N LYS A 108 -2.56 -5.58 3.26
CA LYS A 108 -3.40 -5.77 2.07
C LYS A 108 -2.63 -6.39 0.90
N MET A 109 -1.36 -6.02 0.74
CA MET A 109 -0.49 -6.65 -0.27
C MET A 109 -0.26 -8.14 0.06
N LEU A 110 -0.06 -8.48 1.33
CA LEU A 110 0.07 -9.87 1.79
C LEU A 110 -1.24 -10.65 1.58
N ASP A 111 -2.37 -10.07 1.95
CA ASP A 111 -3.70 -10.66 1.74
C ASP A 111 -3.94 -10.93 0.26
N TRP A 112 -3.59 -9.98 -0.60
CA TRP A 112 -3.64 -10.15 -2.04
C TRP A 112 -2.78 -11.31 -2.52
N VAL A 113 -1.51 -11.39 -2.11
CA VAL A 113 -0.61 -12.50 -2.48
C VAL A 113 -1.21 -13.85 -2.09
N ASN A 114 -1.73 -13.96 -0.87
CA ASN A 114 -2.31 -15.20 -0.38
C ASN A 114 -3.61 -15.57 -1.12
N GLN A 115 -4.46 -14.59 -1.41
CA GLN A 115 -5.70 -14.80 -2.17
C GLN A 115 -5.40 -15.21 -3.61
N THR A 116 -4.49 -14.50 -4.29
CA THR A 116 -4.04 -14.84 -5.64
C THR A 116 -3.43 -16.24 -5.69
N HIS A 117 -2.58 -16.58 -4.71
CA HIS A 117 -1.99 -17.91 -4.62
C HIS A 117 -3.07 -18.99 -4.48
N ALA A 118 -4.08 -18.78 -3.63
CA ALA A 118 -5.19 -19.71 -3.44
C ALA A 118 -6.07 -19.85 -4.70
N SER A 119 -6.43 -18.73 -5.34
CA SER A 119 -7.24 -18.69 -6.57
C SER A 119 -6.55 -19.34 -7.77
N VAL A 120 -5.29 -19.00 -8.02
CA VAL A 120 -4.54 -19.59 -9.15
C VAL A 120 -4.26 -21.08 -8.89
N SER A 121 -4.03 -21.47 -7.62
CA SER A 121 -3.90 -22.89 -7.25
C SER A 121 -5.21 -23.69 -7.44
N SER A 122 -6.38 -23.03 -7.33
CA SER A 122 -7.68 -23.66 -7.57
C SER A 122 -8.08 -23.70 -9.06
N GLY A 123 -7.24 -23.14 -9.94
CA GLY A 123 -7.43 -23.15 -11.39
C GLY A 123 -8.10 -21.89 -11.95
N GLU A 124 -8.27 -20.85 -11.15
CA GLU A 124 -8.78 -19.56 -11.61
C GLU A 124 -7.74 -18.82 -12.45
N VAL A 125 -8.16 -18.24 -13.58
CA VAL A 125 -7.29 -17.46 -14.47
C VAL A 125 -7.49 -15.98 -14.15
N MET A 126 -6.41 -15.28 -13.80
CA MET A 126 -6.46 -13.83 -13.61
C MET A 126 -6.55 -13.11 -14.97
N GLU A 127 -7.46 -12.16 -15.10
CA GLU A 127 -7.59 -11.35 -16.31
C GLU A 127 -6.49 -10.27 -16.38
N GLY A 128 -5.89 -10.11 -17.56
CA GLY A 128 -5.03 -8.97 -17.90
C GLY A 128 -3.51 -9.18 -17.82
N TYR A 129 -3.02 -10.20 -17.11
CA TYR A 129 -1.60 -10.57 -17.08
C TYR A 129 -1.40 -12.05 -16.73
N GLY A 130 -0.33 -12.64 -17.24
CA GLY A 130 0.07 -14.01 -16.88
C GLY A 130 0.56 -14.06 -15.44
N VAL A 131 0.14 -15.09 -14.69
CA VAL A 131 0.58 -15.29 -13.30
C VAL A 131 1.20 -16.67 -13.15
N THR A 132 2.35 -16.71 -12.49
CA THR A 132 3.01 -17.95 -12.07
C THR A 132 3.23 -17.91 -10.56
N LEU A 133 2.94 -19.04 -9.91
CA LEU A 133 3.11 -19.21 -8.48
C LEU A 133 4.43 -19.91 -8.19
N ASP A 134 5.11 -19.48 -7.13
CA ASP A 134 6.32 -20.12 -6.62
C ASP A 134 6.39 -19.89 -5.10
N SER A 135 7.22 -20.66 -4.40
CA SER A 135 7.45 -20.49 -2.97
C SER A 135 8.94 -20.68 -2.66
N VAL A 136 9.50 -19.80 -1.81
CA VAL A 136 10.89 -19.94 -1.35
C VAL A 136 10.90 -19.91 0.17
N GLY A 137 11.28 -21.05 0.78
CA GLY A 137 11.12 -21.26 2.22
C GLY A 137 9.65 -21.13 2.63
N ASP A 138 9.38 -20.27 3.62
CA ASP A 138 8.02 -20.02 4.14
C ASP A 138 7.31 -18.85 3.43
N SER A 139 7.82 -18.40 2.28
CA SER A 139 7.29 -17.23 1.56
C SER A 139 6.58 -17.64 0.27
N ASN A 140 5.34 -17.18 0.11
CA ASN A 140 4.56 -17.35 -1.12
C ASN A 140 4.88 -16.22 -2.09
N HIS A 141 5.11 -16.56 -3.34
CA HIS A 141 5.46 -15.63 -4.40
C HIS A 141 4.44 -15.67 -5.53
N VAL A 142 4.10 -14.48 -6.02
CA VAL A 142 3.28 -14.30 -7.22
C VAL A 142 4.17 -13.59 -8.24
N THR A 143 4.46 -14.26 -9.35
CA THR A 143 5.21 -13.66 -10.46
C THR A 143 4.25 -13.28 -11.56
N ILE A 144 4.23 -11.98 -11.86
CA ILE A 144 3.42 -11.38 -12.92
C ILE A 144 4.28 -11.28 -14.18
N ASP A 145 3.80 -11.89 -15.26
CA ASP A 145 4.43 -11.83 -16.57
C ASP A 145 3.97 -10.60 -17.36
N LEU A 146 4.94 -9.78 -17.73
CA LEU A 146 4.78 -8.59 -18.56
C LEU A 146 5.68 -8.68 -19.79
N SER A 147 5.97 -9.89 -20.29
CA SER A 147 6.73 -10.11 -21.54
C SER A 147 6.09 -9.40 -22.73
N GLU A 148 4.76 -9.45 -22.82
CA GLU A 148 3.99 -8.92 -23.94
C GLU A 148 3.75 -7.40 -23.87
N ARG A 149 4.15 -6.75 -22.76
CA ARG A 149 3.99 -5.30 -22.61
C ARG A 149 5.18 -4.55 -23.19
N ALA A 150 4.88 -3.45 -23.88
CA ALA A 150 5.89 -2.51 -24.33
C ALA A 150 6.69 -1.97 -23.14
N THR A 151 8.01 -1.84 -23.32
CA THR A 151 8.85 -1.21 -22.31
C THR A 151 8.47 0.28 -22.19
N PRO A 152 8.24 0.81 -20.98
CA PRO A 152 7.93 2.21 -20.79
C PRO A 152 9.03 3.10 -21.40
N ALA A 153 8.62 4.10 -22.18
CA ALA A 153 9.55 5.11 -22.68
C ALA A 153 9.72 6.20 -21.62
N GLY A 154 10.92 6.32 -21.04
CA GLY A 154 11.24 7.36 -20.06
C GLY A 154 12.25 6.89 -19.00
N PRO A 155 12.81 7.82 -18.23
CA PRO A 155 13.66 7.47 -17.09
C PRO A 155 12.81 6.80 -15.99
N ILE A 156 13.38 5.82 -15.30
CA ILE A 156 12.73 5.14 -14.16
C ILE A 156 12.52 6.11 -13.01
N TRP A 157 13.41 7.10 -12.86
CA TRP A 157 13.37 8.15 -11.85
C TRP A 157 13.04 9.48 -12.52
N LEU A 158 12.12 10.27 -11.93
CA LEU A 158 11.70 11.57 -12.44
C LEU A 158 12.45 12.71 -11.75
#